data_AF-A0A1J4MET9-F1
#
_entry.id   AF-A0A1J4MET9-F1
#
_cell.length_a   1.000
_cell.length_b   1.000
_cell.length_c   1.000
_cell.angle_alpha   90.00
_cell.angle_beta   90.00
_cell.angle_gamma   90.00
#
_symmetry.space_group_name_H-M   'P 1'
#
loop_
_entity.id
_entity.type
_entity.pdbx_description
1 polymer ?
#
loop_
_entity_poly.entity_id
_entity_poly.type
_entity_poly.pdbx_seq_one_letter_code
_entity_poly.pdbx_strand_id
1 'polypeptide(L)'
;MKTKKLHFVVFLTTFLLFFFELIKSEEQKEFLEFYGKPNYNNEEISIQEEASIKLLSEELVIIEIDFFLVGLNNLIGTRFWFDLHEMNSHEQIVLAIITYLNCIHNPNHMIHKNRIVRHYINNQVSIKREVLSDYNGYRELLEAMVTKFVRNTSKFNCYRMKTVLAMIYLIFNGDYKHTISGFLLFLLICSYKELVFSSFSLSFIKVMKNEHNLGSILIYLGGNDISELLNKIKAVSYQYSNVKYPVSPETQNIKNPIYTEMISVEELGFKFCLSILELAANGAGISDYKLLTLFFGSRMDTAAEVLLSIDILKVAGRFGSSITECISLLINDPNVFYSVKSKIMTLYGLDISNFKSKFNDCVLLKDKYTVLNGIVNYTDYQRKAKTRSKSRSRETKISLRSKYSFL
;
A
#
# COMPACT_ATOMS: atom_id res chain seq x y z
N MET A 1 -32.12 21.46 35.56
CA MET A 1 -32.19 20.76 34.25
C MET A 1 -30.90 20.78 33.41
N LYS A 2 -29.88 21.62 33.69
CA LYS A 2 -28.65 21.67 32.88
C LYS A 2 -27.58 20.60 33.23
N THR A 3 -27.55 20.09 34.46
CA THR A 3 -26.57 19.09 34.90
C THR A 3 -26.85 17.67 34.40
N LYS A 4 -28.14 17.27 34.26
CA LYS A 4 -28.50 15.95 33.73
C LYS A 4 -28.14 15.76 32.24
N LYS A 5 -28.14 16.84 31.43
CA LYS A 5 -27.72 16.78 30.02
C LYS A 5 -26.20 16.62 29.86
N LEU A 6 -25.40 17.20 30.75
CA LEU A 6 -23.93 17.08 30.68
C LEU A 6 -23.47 15.66 31.05
N HIS A 7 -24.10 15.05 32.05
CA HIS A 7 -23.78 13.65 32.40
C HIS A 7 -24.24 12.66 31.33
N PHE A 8 -25.34 12.94 30.63
CA PHE A 8 -25.77 12.11 29.50
C PHE A 8 -24.80 12.22 28.31
N VAL A 9 -24.28 13.41 28.00
CA VAL A 9 -23.29 13.58 26.91
C VAL A 9 -21.96 12.94 27.26
N VAL A 10 -21.47 13.09 28.51
CA VAL A 10 -20.22 12.44 28.96
C VAL A 10 -20.37 10.92 29.02
N PHE A 11 -21.51 10.41 29.49
CA PHE A 11 -21.77 8.98 29.49
C PHE A 11 -21.87 8.43 28.06
N LEU A 12 -22.51 9.15 27.13
CA LEU A 12 -22.62 8.75 25.73
C LEU A 12 -21.27 8.79 24.99
N THR A 13 -20.41 9.79 25.24
CA THR A 13 -19.06 9.82 24.64
C THR A 13 -18.13 8.78 25.25
N THR A 14 -18.22 8.51 26.55
CA THR A 14 -17.42 7.45 27.18
C THR A 14 -17.91 6.07 26.75
N PHE A 15 -19.22 5.88 26.63
CA PHE A 15 -19.82 4.65 26.10
C PHE A 15 -19.48 4.44 24.62
N LEU A 16 -19.47 5.49 23.80
CA LEU A 16 -19.03 5.41 22.39
C LEU A 16 -17.52 5.17 22.27
N LEU A 17 -16.69 5.79 23.10
CA LEU A 17 -15.24 5.51 23.13
C LEU A 17 -14.95 4.07 23.56
N PHE A 18 -15.68 3.56 24.56
CA PHE A 18 -15.56 2.18 25.00
C PHE A 18 -16.10 1.17 23.96
N PHE A 19 -17.17 1.52 23.22
CA PHE A 19 -17.67 0.70 22.11
C PHE A 19 -16.75 0.72 20.88
N PHE A 20 -16.08 1.84 20.58
CA PHE A 20 -15.06 1.90 19.52
C PHE A 20 -13.77 1.17 19.90
N GLU A 21 -13.42 1.13 21.19
CA GLU A 21 -12.35 0.24 21.68
C GLU A 21 -12.76 -1.24 21.68
N LEU A 22 -14.03 -1.58 21.97
CA LEU A 22 -14.51 -2.97 21.96
C LEU A 22 -14.68 -3.55 20.55
N ILE A 23 -15.20 -2.78 19.58
CA ILE A 23 -15.36 -3.22 18.18
C ILE A 23 -13.99 -3.39 17.50
N LYS A 24 -12.94 -2.72 17.98
CA LYS A 24 -11.54 -3.00 17.58
C LYS A 24 -10.92 -4.21 18.28
N SER A 25 -11.51 -4.72 19.37
CA SER A 25 -10.91 -5.77 20.19
C SER A 25 -11.42 -7.19 19.90
N GLU A 26 -12.52 -7.35 19.16
CA GLU A 26 -13.04 -8.70 18.84
C GLU A 26 -12.31 -9.37 17.67
N GLU A 27 -11.88 -8.63 16.64
CA GLU A 27 -11.05 -9.21 15.56
C GLU A 27 -9.58 -9.45 16.00
N GLN A 28 -9.09 -8.72 17.00
CA GLN A 28 -7.75 -8.95 17.56
C GLN A 28 -7.67 -10.18 18.48
N LYS A 29 -8.79 -10.61 19.06
CA LYS A 29 -8.83 -11.81 19.91
C LYS A 29 -8.69 -13.10 19.10
N GLU A 30 -9.27 -13.19 17.91
CA GLU A 30 -9.11 -14.39 17.06
C GLU A 30 -7.66 -14.57 16.59
N PHE A 31 -6.93 -13.48 16.33
CA PHE A 31 -5.52 -13.56 15.95
C PHE A 31 -4.61 -14.07 17.08
N LEU A 32 -4.93 -13.71 18.33
CA LEU A 32 -4.21 -14.15 19.53
C LEU A 32 -4.65 -15.54 20.04
N GLU A 33 -5.89 -15.97 19.76
CA GLU A 33 -6.40 -17.29 20.16
C GLU A 33 -6.02 -18.41 19.17
N PHE A 34 -5.68 -18.09 17.91
CA PHE A 34 -5.31 -19.10 16.90
C PHE A 34 -3.92 -19.72 17.10
N TYR A 35 -3.04 -19.09 17.87
CA TYR A 35 -1.71 -19.62 18.18
C TYR A 35 -1.57 -19.80 19.68
N GLY A 36 -1.34 -21.06 20.09
CA GLY A 36 -1.25 -21.46 21.49
C GLY A 36 -0.30 -20.57 22.31
N LYS A 37 -0.61 -20.44 23.61
CA LYS A 37 0.18 -19.66 24.59
C LYS A 37 1.68 -19.76 24.29
N PRO A 38 2.36 -18.65 23.96
CA PRO A 38 3.80 -18.68 23.71
C PRO A 38 4.50 -19.21 24.96
N ASN A 39 5.43 -20.15 24.77
CA ASN A 39 6.19 -20.69 25.88
C ASN A 39 7.26 -19.65 26.28
N TYR A 40 6.94 -18.80 27.26
CA TYR A 40 7.78 -17.69 27.70
C TYR A 40 8.88 -18.16 28.67
N ASN A 41 9.77 -19.05 28.22
CA ASN A 41 10.98 -19.37 28.99
C ASN A 41 12.00 -18.24 28.82
N ASN A 42 12.64 -17.85 29.92
CA ASN A 42 13.62 -16.75 30.03
C ASN A 42 15.01 -17.12 29.46
N GLU A 43 15.06 -17.78 28.30
CA GLU A 43 16.32 -18.16 27.65
C GLU A 43 16.74 -17.08 26.62
N GLU A 44 18.05 -16.87 26.51
CA GLU A 44 18.66 -16.07 25.44
C GLU A 44 18.21 -16.58 24.06
N ILE A 45 18.11 -15.69 23.07
CA ILE A 45 17.84 -16.13 21.71
C ILE A 45 19.04 -16.94 21.18
N SER A 46 18.77 -17.96 20.39
CA SER A 46 19.83 -18.73 19.73
C SER A 46 20.54 -17.89 18.66
N ILE A 47 21.80 -18.23 18.35
CA ILE A 47 22.57 -17.61 17.25
C ILE A 47 21.82 -17.73 15.91
N GLN A 48 21.12 -18.83 15.69
CA GLN A 48 20.32 -19.05 14.49
C GLN A 48 19.12 -18.08 14.41
N GLU A 49 18.41 -17.87 15.52
CA GLU A 49 17.32 -16.88 15.59
C GLU A 49 17.83 -15.46 15.38
N GLU A 50 19.00 -15.11 15.95
CA GLU A 50 19.63 -13.80 15.72
C GLU A 50 19.94 -13.59 14.23
N ALA A 51 20.54 -14.59 13.59
CA ALA A 51 20.82 -14.56 12.15
C ALA A 51 19.54 -14.40 11.34
N SER A 52 18.47 -15.13 11.67
CA SER A 52 17.16 -15.00 11.01
C SER A 52 16.58 -13.59 11.17
N ILE A 53 16.63 -12.98 12.37
CA ILE A 53 16.13 -11.61 12.58
C ILE A 53 16.92 -10.60 11.74
N LYS A 54 18.25 -10.75 11.66
CA LYS A 54 19.08 -9.87 10.81
C LYS A 54 18.76 -10.03 9.32
N LEU A 55 18.55 -11.27 8.86
CA LEU A 55 18.13 -11.57 7.48
C LEU A 55 16.76 -10.95 7.15
N LEU A 56 15.89 -10.81 8.14
CA LEU A 56 14.56 -10.19 8.01
C LEU A 56 14.57 -8.67 8.15
N SER A 57 15.72 -8.01 8.28
CA SER A 57 15.80 -6.57 8.54
C SER A 57 14.96 -5.72 7.56
N GLU A 58 15.06 -5.98 6.25
CA GLU A 58 14.23 -5.31 5.24
C GLU A 58 12.74 -5.56 5.45
N GLU A 59 12.37 -6.82 5.65
CA GLU A 59 10.97 -7.22 5.78
C GLU A 59 10.32 -6.70 7.07
N LEU A 60 11.07 -6.63 8.17
CA LEU A 60 10.61 -6.00 9.41
C LEU A 60 10.33 -4.51 9.20
N VAL A 61 11.13 -3.83 8.38
CA VAL A 61 10.87 -2.42 8.02
C VAL A 61 9.63 -2.30 7.12
N ILE A 62 9.43 -3.21 6.16
CA ILE A 62 8.20 -3.24 5.34
C ILE A 62 6.96 -3.49 6.21
N ILE A 63 7.05 -4.39 7.19
CA ILE A 63 5.97 -4.63 8.16
C ILE A 63 5.68 -3.36 8.98
N GLU A 64 6.70 -2.63 9.44
CA GLU A 64 6.51 -1.35 10.13
C GLU A 64 5.81 -0.31 9.23
N ILE A 65 6.15 -0.24 7.95
CA ILE A 65 5.48 0.64 6.97
C ILE A 65 4.01 0.26 6.84
N ASP A 66 3.74 -1.02 6.61
CA ASP A 66 2.38 -1.53 6.43
C ASP A 66 1.54 -1.29 7.68
N PHE A 67 2.13 -1.44 8.87
CA PHE A 67 1.45 -1.23 10.15
C PHE A 67 1.20 0.25 10.43
N PHE A 68 2.25 1.07 10.43
CA PHE A 68 2.17 2.47 10.90
C PHE A 68 1.69 3.46 9.83
N LEU A 69 2.03 3.24 8.55
CA LEU A 69 1.68 4.18 7.48
C LEU A 69 0.47 3.71 6.68
N VAL A 70 0.42 2.44 6.31
CA VAL A 70 -0.67 1.89 5.49
C VAL A 70 -1.87 1.50 6.36
N GLY A 71 -1.64 1.12 7.62
CA GLY A 71 -2.68 0.75 8.58
C GLY A 71 -3.23 -0.66 8.36
N LEU A 72 -2.39 -1.61 7.91
CA LEU A 72 -2.78 -2.99 7.63
C LEU A 72 -2.91 -3.87 8.88
N ASN A 73 -3.58 -3.39 9.92
CA ASN A 73 -3.58 -4.03 11.24
C ASN A 73 -4.25 -5.40 11.29
N ASN A 74 -5.26 -5.63 10.45
CA ASN A 74 -6.08 -6.85 10.49
C ASN A 74 -5.53 -7.97 9.60
N LEU A 75 -4.76 -7.61 8.57
CA LEU A 75 -4.22 -8.59 7.63
C LEU A 75 -2.76 -8.97 7.91
N ILE A 76 -1.97 -8.04 8.44
CA ILE A 76 -0.57 -8.30 8.77
C ILE A 76 -0.48 -9.51 9.71
N GLY A 77 0.26 -10.53 9.29
CA GLY A 77 0.47 -11.78 10.02
C GLY A 77 -0.60 -12.85 9.82
N THR A 78 -1.60 -12.63 8.97
CA THR A 78 -2.51 -13.72 8.57
C THR A 78 -1.77 -14.76 7.72
N ARG A 79 -2.29 -16.00 7.68
CA ARG A 79 -1.72 -17.04 6.82
C ARG A 79 -1.63 -16.63 5.35
N PHE A 80 -2.65 -15.90 4.88
CA PHE A 80 -2.67 -15.32 3.54
C PHE A 80 -1.49 -14.37 3.31
N TRP A 81 -1.24 -13.44 4.25
CA TRP A 81 -0.11 -12.53 4.16
C TRP A 81 1.23 -13.27 4.15
N PHE A 82 1.40 -14.28 5.01
CA PHE A 82 2.62 -15.10 5.03
C PHE A 82 2.86 -15.86 3.73
N ASP A 83 1.81 -16.44 3.14
CA ASP A 83 1.92 -17.15 1.87
C ASP A 83 2.20 -16.18 0.71
N LEU A 84 1.60 -14.98 0.70
CA LEU A 84 1.86 -13.95 -0.31
C LEU A 84 3.29 -13.42 -0.30
N HIS A 85 3.87 -13.27 0.89
CA HIS A 85 5.21 -12.75 1.08
C HIS A 85 6.27 -13.87 1.22
N GLU A 86 5.88 -15.13 1.04
CA GLU A 86 6.77 -16.30 1.16
C GLU A 86 7.50 -16.38 2.52
N MET A 87 6.85 -15.92 3.60
CA MET A 87 7.46 -15.74 4.92
C MET A 87 7.15 -16.86 5.94
N ASN A 88 6.69 -18.01 5.47
CA ASN A 88 6.26 -19.13 6.33
C ASN A 88 7.36 -19.64 7.28
N SER A 89 8.63 -19.63 6.85
CA SER A 89 9.76 -20.06 7.69
C SER A 89 10.07 -19.08 8.84
N HIS A 90 9.55 -17.86 8.76
CA HIS A 90 9.83 -16.76 9.69
C HIS A 90 8.58 -16.32 10.49
N GLU A 91 7.50 -17.10 10.37
CA GLU A 91 6.18 -16.80 10.92
C GLU A 91 6.23 -16.45 12.42
N GLN A 92 6.96 -17.22 13.23
CA GLN A 92 7.07 -16.97 14.67
C GLN A 92 7.71 -15.61 15.01
N ILE A 93 8.73 -15.20 14.24
CA ILE A 93 9.41 -13.91 14.45
C ILE A 93 8.45 -12.78 14.09
N VAL A 94 7.88 -12.83 12.89
CA VAL A 94 6.98 -11.81 12.36
C VAL A 94 5.75 -11.65 13.25
N LEU A 95 5.10 -12.74 13.66
CA LEU A 95 3.95 -12.72 14.59
C LEU A 95 4.30 -12.06 15.92
N ALA A 96 5.47 -12.36 16.48
CA ALA A 96 5.91 -11.75 17.74
C ALA A 96 6.09 -10.23 17.59
N ILE A 97 6.69 -9.77 16.49
CA ILE A 97 6.87 -8.35 16.21
C ILE A 97 5.53 -7.65 15.99
N ILE A 98 4.63 -8.21 15.18
CA ILE A 98 3.30 -7.63 14.92
C ILE A 98 2.50 -7.52 16.22
N THR A 99 2.52 -8.56 17.06
CA THR A 99 1.85 -8.55 18.36
C THR A 99 2.41 -7.46 19.26
N TYR A 100 3.73 -7.25 19.22
CA TYR A 100 4.37 -6.15 19.93
C TYR A 100 3.93 -4.78 19.40
N LEU A 101 3.90 -4.57 18.08
CA LEU A 101 3.46 -3.31 17.47
C LEU A 101 2.01 -2.96 17.86
N ASN A 102 1.12 -3.96 17.91
CA ASN A 102 -0.26 -3.80 18.39
C ASN A 102 -0.36 -3.43 19.88
N CYS A 103 0.61 -3.85 20.69
CA CYS A 103 0.62 -3.66 22.14
C CYS A 103 1.62 -2.60 22.61
N ILE A 104 2.14 -1.77 21.71
CA ILE A 104 3.22 -0.82 22.00
C ILE A 104 2.83 0.16 23.12
N HIS A 105 1.54 0.52 23.22
CA HIS A 105 1.00 1.43 24.22
C HIS A 105 0.67 0.75 25.57
N ASN A 106 0.74 -0.58 25.65
CA ASN A 106 0.49 -1.34 26.88
C ASN A 106 1.79 -2.01 27.35
N PRO A 107 2.64 -1.31 28.12
CA PRO A 107 3.95 -1.83 28.55
C PRO A 107 3.84 -3.05 29.49
N ASN A 108 2.67 -3.27 30.10
CA ASN A 108 2.43 -4.42 30.97
C ASN A 108 1.99 -5.67 30.21
N HIS A 109 1.78 -5.58 28.89
CA HIS A 109 1.39 -6.73 28.07
C HIS A 109 2.50 -7.79 28.06
N MET A 110 2.12 -9.08 28.12
CA MET A 110 3.07 -10.20 28.21
C MET A 110 4.03 -10.28 27.02
N ILE A 111 3.64 -9.74 25.85
CA ILE A 111 4.48 -9.70 24.66
C ILE A 111 5.82 -8.98 24.87
N HIS A 112 5.86 -7.98 25.76
CA HIS A 112 7.10 -7.25 26.08
C HIS A 112 8.13 -8.14 26.79
N LYS A 113 7.71 -9.30 27.34
CA LYS A 113 8.60 -10.32 27.91
C LYS A 113 9.06 -11.36 26.89
N ASN A 114 8.50 -11.38 25.68
CA ASN A 114 8.92 -12.30 24.62
C ASN A 114 10.39 -12.04 24.22
N ARG A 115 11.19 -13.10 24.04
CA ARG A 115 12.62 -12.99 23.76
C ARG A 115 12.94 -12.35 22.40
N ILE A 116 12.16 -12.66 21.36
CA ILE A 116 12.30 -12.09 20.01
C ILE A 116 12.01 -10.60 20.07
N VAL A 117 10.93 -10.23 20.77
CA VAL A 117 10.53 -8.83 20.95
C VAL A 117 11.59 -8.05 21.73
N ARG A 118 12.07 -8.59 22.86
CA ARG A 118 13.17 -7.97 23.62
C ARG A 118 14.42 -7.79 22.77
N HIS A 119 14.82 -8.81 22.02
CA HIS A 119 15.95 -8.71 21.10
C HIS A 119 15.73 -7.63 20.04
N TYR A 120 14.56 -7.60 19.40
CA TYR A 120 14.20 -6.60 18.40
C TYR A 120 14.25 -5.18 18.98
N ILE A 121 13.60 -4.93 20.12
CA ILE A 121 13.59 -3.61 20.76
C ILE A 121 15.01 -3.15 21.10
N ASN A 122 15.84 -4.04 21.65
CA ASN A 122 17.21 -3.73 22.03
C ASN A 122 18.13 -3.50 20.82
N ASN A 123 17.83 -4.11 19.67
CA ASN A 123 18.69 -4.10 18.49
C ASN A 123 18.08 -3.39 17.27
N GLN A 124 16.90 -2.78 17.38
CA GLN A 124 16.17 -2.21 16.23
C GLN A 124 17.01 -1.21 15.43
N VAL A 125 17.84 -0.41 16.09
CA VAL A 125 18.73 0.55 15.40
C VAL A 125 19.79 -0.20 14.61
N SER A 126 20.38 -1.26 15.17
CA SER A 126 21.36 -2.10 14.46
C SER A 126 20.71 -2.83 13.29
N ILE A 127 19.52 -3.40 13.48
CA ILE A 127 18.75 -4.07 12.43
C ILE A 127 18.44 -3.10 11.28
N LYS A 128 18.01 -1.88 11.59
CA LYS A 128 17.74 -0.84 10.56
C LYS A 128 19.02 -0.36 9.86
N ARG A 129 20.19 -0.47 10.51
CA ARG A 129 21.49 -0.20 9.88
C ARG A 129 21.92 -1.24 8.86
N GLU A 130 21.40 -2.46 8.92
CA GLU A 130 21.60 -3.47 7.86
C GLU A 130 20.98 -3.00 6.52
N VAL A 131 19.88 -2.24 6.59
CA VAL A 131 19.21 -1.66 5.41
C VAL A 131 19.79 -0.29 5.05
N LEU A 132 19.97 0.59 6.05
CA LEU A 132 20.51 1.94 5.88
C LEU A 132 21.64 2.19 6.87
N SER A 133 22.88 1.96 6.43
CA SER A 133 24.10 1.97 7.26
C SER A 133 24.27 3.18 8.20
N ASP A 134 23.84 4.37 7.77
CA ASP A 134 23.94 5.62 8.51
C ASP A 134 22.66 5.99 9.28
N TYR A 135 21.73 5.05 9.47
CA TYR A 135 20.56 5.22 10.32
C TYR A 135 20.95 5.42 11.79
N ASN A 136 20.37 6.43 12.44
CA ASN A 136 20.71 6.83 13.80
C ASN A 136 19.57 6.62 14.81
N GLY A 137 18.40 6.16 14.39
CA GLY A 137 17.25 5.92 15.28
C GLY A 137 16.43 7.17 15.64
N TYR A 138 16.85 8.36 15.24
CA TYR A 138 16.19 9.61 15.57
C TYR A 138 15.59 10.26 14.33
N ARG A 139 14.53 11.06 14.55
CA ARG A 139 13.97 11.89 13.48
C ARG A 139 14.93 13.05 13.21
N GLU A 140 15.50 13.08 12.02
CA GLU A 140 16.37 14.17 11.56
C GLU A 140 15.54 15.40 11.12
N LEU A 141 16.20 16.55 10.99
CA LEU A 141 15.61 17.72 10.35
C LEU A 141 15.39 17.43 8.86
N LEU A 142 14.37 18.05 8.26
CA LEU A 142 14.00 17.80 6.87
C LEU A 142 15.17 18.02 5.90
N GLU A 143 15.98 19.07 6.08
CA GLU A 143 17.16 19.34 5.24
C GLU A 143 18.19 18.22 5.31
N ALA A 144 18.40 17.64 6.51
CA ALA A 144 19.29 16.52 6.72
C ALA A 144 18.72 15.24 6.06
N MET A 145 17.42 14.97 6.20
CA MET A 145 16.76 13.85 5.52
C MET A 145 16.89 13.95 3.99
N VAL A 146 16.65 15.14 3.41
CA VAL A 146 16.77 15.36 1.96
C VAL A 146 18.23 15.24 1.51
N THR A 147 19.18 15.75 2.29
CA THR A 147 20.61 15.56 2.02
C THR A 147 20.98 14.08 2.04
N LYS A 148 20.45 13.32 3.01
CA LYS A 148 20.65 11.88 3.15
C LYS A 148 20.05 11.10 1.97
N PHE A 149 18.87 11.51 1.50
CA PHE A 149 18.25 11.00 0.28
C PHE A 149 19.19 11.16 -0.93
N VAL A 150 19.70 12.37 -1.16
CA VAL A 150 20.62 12.68 -2.27
C VAL A 150 21.91 11.84 -2.17
N ARG A 151 22.49 11.74 -0.98
CA ARG A 151 23.74 10.99 -0.75
C ARG A 151 23.58 9.48 -0.98
N ASN A 152 22.39 8.93 -0.79
CA ASN A 152 22.11 7.50 -0.96
C ASN A 152 21.56 7.14 -2.35
N THR A 153 21.41 8.10 -3.28
CA THR A 153 20.92 7.83 -4.65
C THR A 153 21.73 6.78 -5.41
N SER A 154 23.04 6.65 -5.15
CA SER A 154 23.89 5.60 -5.74
C SER A 154 23.57 4.19 -5.26
N LYS A 155 22.92 4.06 -4.10
CA LYS A 155 22.49 2.77 -3.54
C LYS A 155 21.10 2.36 -4.02
N PHE A 156 20.33 3.28 -4.58
CA PHE A 156 18.99 2.98 -5.08
C PHE A 156 19.09 2.20 -6.40
N ASN A 157 18.50 1.01 -6.41
CA ASN A 157 18.53 0.11 -7.56
C ASN A 157 17.10 -0.19 -8.03
N CYS A 158 16.80 0.10 -9.29
CA CYS A 158 15.49 -0.13 -9.90
C CYS A 158 15.02 -1.59 -9.87
N TYR A 159 15.94 -2.55 -9.73
CA TYR A 159 15.65 -3.97 -9.60
C TYR A 159 15.47 -4.45 -8.15
N ARG A 160 15.71 -3.59 -7.16
CA ARG A 160 15.56 -3.90 -5.72
C ARG A 160 14.59 -2.95 -5.05
N MET A 161 13.37 -2.88 -5.57
CA MET A 161 12.38 -1.88 -5.17
C MET A 161 12.02 -1.94 -3.68
N LYS A 162 11.80 -3.13 -3.12
CA LYS A 162 11.45 -3.31 -1.68
C LYS A 162 12.56 -2.81 -0.76
N THR A 163 13.81 -3.14 -1.08
CA THR A 163 14.99 -2.59 -0.38
C THR A 163 15.01 -1.06 -0.43
N VAL A 164 14.76 -0.47 -1.61
CA VAL A 164 14.75 1.00 -1.76
C VAL A 164 13.57 1.63 -1.03
N LEU A 165 12.39 1.01 -1.04
CA LEU A 165 11.23 1.44 -0.26
C LEU A 165 11.57 1.49 1.24
N ALA A 166 12.17 0.42 1.77
CA ALA A 166 12.62 0.36 3.15
C ALA A 166 13.67 1.45 3.46
N MET A 167 14.66 1.65 2.57
CA MET A 167 15.64 2.73 2.73
C MET A 167 15.00 4.12 2.75
N ILE A 168 14.06 4.41 1.82
CA ILE A 168 13.38 5.71 1.74
C ILE A 168 12.55 5.97 2.99
N TYR A 169 11.85 4.95 3.50
CA TYR A 169 11.13 5.04 4.78
C TYR A 169 12.07 5.35 5.95
N LEU A 170 13.24 4.69 6.02
CA LEU A 170 14.23 4.96 7.06
C LEU A 170 14.84 6.37 6.95
N ILE A 171 15.05 6.87 5.73
CA ILE A 171 15.56 8.23 5.47
C ILE A 171 14.55 9.29 5.93
N PHE A 172 13.27 9.13 5.58
CA PHE A 172 12.20 10.07 5.92
C PHE A 172 11.39 9.60 7.13
N ASN A 173 12.03 8.92 8.08
CA ASN A 173 11.36 8.32 9.24
C ASN A 173 10.49 9.36 10.00
N GLY A 174 9.21 9.05 10.17
CA GLY A 174 8.24 9.95 10.79
C GLY A 174 7.73 11.09 9.89
N ASP A 175 8.08 11.09 8.60
CA ASP A 175 7.58 12.01 7.58
C ASP A 175 7.05 11.23 6.36
N TYR A 176 5.80 10.77 6.49
CA TYR A 176 5.16 9.94 5.46
C TYR A 176 4.99 10.67 4.12
N LYS A 177 4.83 12.01 4.13
CA LYS A 177 4.68 12.79 2.89
C LYS A 177 5.94 12.70 2.06
N HIS A 178 7.11 12.91 2.67
CA HIS A 178 8.39 12.79 1.97
C HIS A 178 8.75 11.34 1.65
N THR A 179 8.32 10.38 2.48
CA THR A 179 8.43 8.94 2.15
C THR A 179 7.71 8.64 0.84
N ILE A 180 6.45 9.08 0.70
CA ILE A 180 5.65 8.90 -0.51
C ILE A 180 6.28 9.65 -1.69
N SER A 181 6.61 10.94 -1.55
CA SER A 181 7.21 11.72 -2.64
C SER A 181 8.55 11.14 -3.10
N GLY A 182 9.40 10.72 -2.16
CA GLY A 182 10.69 10.12 -2.43
C GLY A 182 10.56 8.79 -3.17
N PHE A 183 9.64 7.94 -2.72
CA PHE A 183 9.38 6.68 -3.38
C PHE A 183 8.70 6.88 -4.74
N LEU A 184 7.78 7.83 -4.89
CA LEU A 184 7.17 8.17 -6.17
C LEU A 184 8.23 8.67 -7.17
N LEU A 185 9.19 9.50 -6.75
CA LEU A 185 10.30 9.93 -7.59
C LEU A 185 11.13 8.73 -8.05
N PHE A 186 11.40 7.79 -7.14
CA PHE A 186 12.07 6.54 -7.45
C PHE A 186 11.31 5.73 -8.52
N LEU A 187 10.01 5.51 -8.31
CA LEU A 187 9.16 4.76 -9.23
C LEU A 187 9.13 5.40 -10.62
N LEU A 188 8.97 6.73 -10.69
CA LEU A 188 8.93 7.46 -11.95
C LEU A 188 10.25 7.36 -12.71
N ILE A 189 11.39 7.54 -12.04
CA ILE A 189 12.71 7.39 -12.68
C ILE A 189 12.93 5.96 -13.18
N CYS A 190 12.56 4.96 -12.38
CA CYS A 190 12.80 3.55 -12.70
C CYS A 190 11.80 2.96 -13.70
N SER A 191 10.73 3.67 -14.05
CA SER A 191 9.72 3.20 -15.00
C SER A 191 9.61 4.06 -16.25
N TYR A 192 10.05 5.32 -16.22
CA TYR A 192 9.95 6.20 -17.37
C TYR A 192 10.78 5.66 -18.54
N LYS A 193 10.14 5.53 -19.71
CA LYS A 193 10.71 4.84 -20.89
C LYS A 193 12.09 5.33 -21.33
N GLU A 194 12.39 6.62 -21.15
CA GLU A 194 13.68 7.20 -21.54
C GLU A 194 14.78 6.98 -20.48
N LEU A 195 14.42 6.53 -19.29
CA LEU A 195 15.31 6.39 -18.13
C LEU A 195 15.47 4.95 -17.65
N VAL A 196 14.53 4.05 -17.99
CA VAL A 196 14.43 2.68 -17.45
C VAL A 196 15.71 1.84 -17.62
N PHE A 197 16.50 2.07 -18.68
CA PHE A 197 17.73 1.33 -18.95
C PHE A 197 19.00 1.97 -18.36
N SER A 198 18.87 3.10 -17.67
CA SER A 198 19.97 3.76 -16.98
C SER A 198 19.97 3.42 -15.50
N SER A 199 21.14 3.51 -14.85
CA SER A 199 21.17 3.43 -13.39
C SER A 199 20.36 4.58 -12.78
N PHE A 200 19.71 4.31 -11.64
CA PHE A 200 18.92 5.32 -10.94
C PHE A 200 19.71 6.60 -10.69
N SER A 201 20.98 6.49 -10.26
CA SER A 201 21.84 7.63 -9.96
C SER A 201 22.10 8.52 -11.17
N LEU A 202 22.36 7.94 -12.34
CA LEU A 202 22.55 8.70 -13.59
C LEU A 202 21.25 9.39 -14.01
N SER A 203 20.13 8.65 -13.99
CA SER A 203 18.82 9.19 -14.32
C SER A 203 18.40 10.31 -13.37
N PHE A 204 18.67 10.16 -12.08
CA PHE A 204 18.44 11.19 -11.07
C PHE A 204 19.22 12.48 -11.39
N ILE A 205 20.49 12.38 -11.78
CA ILE A 205 21.28 13.56 -12.19
C ILE A 205 20.66 14.25 -13.40
N LYS A 206 20.24 13.49 -14.42
CA LYS A 206 19.58 14.04 -15.62
C LYS A 206 18.30 14.79 -15.26
N VAL A 207 17.47 14.20 -14.40
CA VAL A 207 16.25 14.82 -13.85
C VAL A 207 16.57 16.11 -13.11
N MET A 208 17.55 16.08 -12.20
CA MET A 208 17.93 17.25 -11.39
C MET A 208 18.54 18.39 -12.21
N LYS A 209 19.20 18.09 -13.34
CA LYS A 209 19.70 19.07 -14.30
C LYS A 209 18.66 19.50 -15.34
N ASN A 210 17.48 18.90 -15.30
CA ASN A 210 16.43 19.03 -16.31
C ASN A 210 16.92 18.77 -17.75
N GLU A 211 17.86 17.83 -17.91
CA GLU A 211 18.35 17.44 -19.24
C GLU A 211 17.17 16.92 -20.07
N HIS A 212 17.06 17.37 -21.33
CA HIS A 212 15.92 17.03 -22.21
C HIS A 212 14.53 17.24 -21.59
N ASN A 213 14.39 18.21 -20.69
CA ASN A 213 13.15 18.48 -19.94
C ASN A 213 12.67 17.33 -19.02
N LEU A 214 13.54 16.36 -18.69
CA LEU A 214 13.18 15.20 -17.89
C LEU A 214 12.65 15.57 -16.50
N GLY A 215 13.21 16.61 -15.87
CA GLY A 215 12.72 17.11 -14.58
C GLY A 215 11.31 17.72 -14.69
N SER A 216 11.06 18.52 -15.72
CA SER A 216 9.72 19.06 -16.00
C SER A 216 8.71 17.95 -16.30
N ILE A 217 9.11 16.93 -17.05
CA ILE A 217 8.30 15.74 -17.35
C ILE A 217 7.92 15.00 -16.07
N LEU A 218 8.88 14.71 -15.19
CA LEU A 218 8.58 14.01 -13.94
C LEU A 218 7.70 14.84 -12.99
N ILE A 219 7.86 16.17 -12.99
CA ILE A 219 6.93 17.07 -12.28
C ILE A 219 5.53 16.98 -12.86
N TYR A 220 5.38 16.95 -14.19
CA TYR A 220 4.07 16.81 -14.81
C TYR A 220 3.39 15.48 -14.44
N LEU A 221 4.15 14.38 -14.45
CA LEU A 221 3.63 13.05 -14.13
C LEU A 221 3.31 12.87 -12.64
N GLY A 222 4.19 13.33 -11.75
CA GLY A 222 4.04 13.15 -10.30
C GLY A 222 3.40 14.33 -9.55
N GLY A 223 3.14 15.44 -10.24
CA GLY A 223 2.47 16.62 -9.70
C GLY A 223 3.25 17.31 -8.57
N ASN A 224 2.49 17.88 -7.63
CA ASN A 224 3.04 18.68 -6.52
C ASN A 224 3.99 17.88 -5.62
N ASP A 225 3.74 16.58 -5.42
CA ASP A 225 4.56 15.74 -4.56
C ASP A 225 6.01 15.66 -5.07
N ILE A 226 6.19 15.58 -6.39
CA ILE A 226 7.51 15.60 -7.04
C ILE A 226 8.06 17.02 -7.11
N SER A 227 7.24 18.00 -7.47
CA SER A 227 7.70 19.40 -7.54
C SER A 227 8.26 19.90 -6.22
N GLU A 228 7.59 19.63 -5.10
CA GLU A 228 8.04 20.03 -3.77
C GLU A 228 9.35 19.33 -3.39
N LEU A 229 9.45 18.02 -3.64
CA LEU A 229 10.66 17.26 -3.34
C LEU A 229 11.86 17.75 -4.14
N LEU A 230 11.71 17.95 -5.45
CA LEU A 230 12.79 18.45 -6.30
C LEU A 230 13.24 19.85 -5.87
N ASN A 231 12.32 20.73 -5.47
CA ASN A 231 12.67 22.04 -4.93
C ASN A 231 13.45 21.93 -3.61
N LYS A 232 13.08 21.02 -2.72
CA LYS A 232 13.84 20.75 -1.49
C LYS A 232 15.23 20.20 -1.77
N ILE A 233 15.36 19.29 -2.74
CA ILE A 233 16.67 18.77 -3.18
C ILE A 233 17.54 19.90 -3.72
N LYS A 234 16.99 20.79 -4.55
CA LYS A 234 17.72 21.96 -5.07
C LYS A 234 18.19 22.91 -3.96
N ALA A 235 17.38 23.08 -2.91
CA ALA A 235 17.71 23.95 -1.79
C ALA A 235 18.95 23.45 -1.02
N VAL A 236 19.12 22.13 -0.87
CA VAL A 236 20.28 21.53 -0.18
C VAL A 236 21.45 21.19 -1.11
N SER A 237 21.25 21.26 -2.43
CA SER A 237 22.26 20.89 -3.44
C SER A 237 22.58 22.08 -4.35
N TYR A 238 23.59 22.87 -3.98
CA TYR A 238 23.97 24.11 -4.68
C TYR A 238 24.14 23.96 -6.20
N GLN A 239 24.64 22.80 -6.66
CA GLN A 239 24.81 22.48 -8.08
C GLN A 239 23.51 22.50 -8.91
N TYR A 240 22.34 22.40 -8.28
CA TYR A 240 21.04 22.41 -8.95
C TYR A 240 20.20 23.65 -8.64
N SER A 241 20.70 24.56 -7.80
CA SER A 241 19.95 25.72 -7.27
C SER A 241 19.30 26.57 -8.38
N ASN A 242 20.04 26.78 -9.47
CA ASN A 242 19.63 27.61 -10.61
C ASN A 242 18.83 26.85 -11.70
N VAL A 243 18.67 25.53 -11.59
CA VAL A 243 17.97 24.73 -12.61
C VAL A 243 16.48 25.09 -12.58
N LYS A 244 15.88 25.34 -13.75
CA LYS A 244 14.45 25.62 -13.89
C LYS A 244 13.74 24.44 -14.53
N TYR A 245 12.49 24.22 -14.10
CA TYR A 245 11.58 23.23 -14.66
C TYR A 245 10.40 23.94 -15.34
N PRO A 246 10.60 24.53 -16.53
CA PRO A 246 9.52 25.20 -17.24
C PRO A 246 8.48 24.18 -17.71
N VAL A 247 7.23 24.62 -17.78
CA VAL A 247 6.15 23.87 -18.40
C VAL A 247 6.14 24.19 -19.90
N SER A 248 6.23 23.17 -20.75
CA SER A 248 6.15 23.29 -22.20
C SER A 248 5.12 22.32 -22.80
N PRO A 249 4.62 22.54 -24.03
CA PRO A 249 3.72 21.58 -24.69
C PRO A 249 4.32 20.18 -24.80
N GLU A 250 5.65 20.09 -25.00
CA GLU A 250 6.39 18.82 -25.05
C GLU A 250 6.33 18.07 -23.71
N THR A 251 6.40 18.79 -22.59
CA THR A 251 6.27 18.20 -21.24
C THR A 251 4.84 17.76 -20.90
N GLN A 252 3.83 18.25 -21.62
CA GLN A 252 2.42 17.97 -21.35
C GLN A 252 1.83 16.87 -22.25
N ASN A 253 2.42 16.63 -23.42
CA ASN A 253 1.93 15.66 -24.40
C ASN A 253 2.61 14.29 -24.28
N ILE A 254 2.79 13.80 -23.06
CA ILE A 254 3.44 12.51 -22.81
C ILE A 254 2.44 11.38 -23.06
N LYS A 255 2.77 10.50 -24.01
CA LYS A 255 2.06 9.25 -24.26
C LYS A 255 2.88 8.06 -23.77
N ASN A 256 2.21 7.11 -23.12
CA ASN A 256 2.78 5.88 -22.58
C ASN A 256 4.05 6.17 -21.76
N PRO A 257 3.93 6.85 -20.61
CA PRO A 257 5.10 7.34 -19.87
C PRO A 257 5.94 6.19 -19.30
N ILE A 258 5.32 5.09 -18.87
CA ILE A 258 6.02 3.93 -18.33
C ILE A 258 6.41 2.95 -19.44
N TYR A 259 7.54 2.27 -19.24
CA TYR A 259 8.00 1.19 -20.11
C TYR A 259 7.22 -0.10 -19.82
N THR A 260 6.22 -0.39 -20.65
CA THR A 260 5.29 -1.51 -20.45
C THR A 260 5.77 -2.83 -21.04
N GLU A 261 6.79 -2.83 -21.91
CA GLU A 261 7.27 -4.03 -22.62
C GLU A 261 7.85 -5.11 -21.69
N MET A 262 8.34 -4.70 -20.51
CA MET A 262 8.86 -5.63 -19.49
C MET A 262 7.78 -6.22 -18.58
N ILE A 263 6.53 -5.78 -18.70
CA ILE A 263 5.45 -6.22 -17.81
C ILE A 263 4.87 -7.54 -18.31
N SER A 264 5.00 -8.59 -17.51
CA SER A 264 4.19 -9.80 -17.66
C SER A 264 2.75 -9.51 -17.23
N VAL A 265 1.86 -9.22 -18.19
CA VAL A 265 0.46 -8.85 -17.93
C VAL A 265 -0.26 -9.93 -17.11
N GLU A 266 0.10 -11.19 -17.30
CA GLU A 266 -0.49 -12.31 -16.57
C GLU A 266 -0.06 -12.35 -15.10
N GLU A 267 1.24 -12.24 -14.83
CA GLU A 267 1.76 -12.24 -13.46
C GLU A 267 1.30 -10.99 -12.71
N LEU A 268 1.37 -9.83 -13.36
CA LEU A 268 0.84 -8.59 -12.80
C LEU A 268 -0.65 -8.72 -12.48
N GLY A 269 -1.46 -9.26 -13.40
CA GLY A 269 -2.90 -9.39 -13.19
C GLY A 269 -3.24 -10.24 -11.97
N PHE A 270 -2.47 -11.31 -11.75
CA PHE A 270 -2.62 -12.18 -10.59
C PHE A 270 -2.17 -11.50 -9.29
N LYS A 271 -0.96 -10.91 -9.25
CA LYS A 271 -0.45 -10.16 -8.08
C LYS A 271 -1.37 -9.00 -7.72
N PHE A 272 -1.78 -8.23 -8.71
CA PHE A 272 -2.72 -7.11 -8.55
C PHE A 272 -4.03 -7.58 -7.93
N CYS A 273 -4.60 -8.69 -8.41
CA CYS A 273 -5.81 -9.25 -7.82
C CYS A 273 -5.61 -9.62 -6.34
N LEU A 274 -4.51 -10.31 -6.02
CA LEU A 274 -4.22 -10.70 -4.63
C LEU A 274 -4.05 -9.47 -3.74
N SER A 275 -3.33 -8.44 -4.21
CA SER A 275 -3.15 -7.19 -3.47
C SER A 275 -4.47 -6.45 -3.25
N ILE A 276 -5.35 -6.35 -4.23
CA ILE A 276 -6.65 -5.70 -4.02
C ILE A 276 -7.59 -6.52 -3.12
N LEU A 277 -7.49 -7.86 -3.13
CA LEU A 277 -8.20 -8.69 -2.15
C LEU A 277 -7.65 -8.46 -0.74
N GLU A 278 -6.33 -8.44 -0.55
CA GLU A 278 -5.68 -8.04 0.71
C GLU A 278 -6.21 -6.68 1.19
N LEU A 279 -6.24 -5.69 0.30
CA LEU A 279 -6.67 -4.36 0.62
C LEU A 279 -8.16 -4.30 1.02
N ALA A 280 -9.01 -5.05 0.33
CA ALA A 280 -10.42 -5.17 0.68
C ALA A 280 -10.63 -5.92 2.00
N ALA A 281 -9.78 -6.91 2.32
CA ALA A 281 -9.80 -7.68 3.56
C ALA A 281 -9.50 -6.82 4.80
N ASN A 282 -8.55 -5.88 4.66
CA ASN A 282 -8.05 -5.12 5.79
C ASN A 282 -9.09 -4.16 6.39
N GLY A 283 -10.19 -3.86 5.69
CA GLY A 283 -11.38 -3.15 6.22
C GLY A 283 -11.18 -1.67 6.59
N ALA A 284 -9.98 -1.26 6.99
CA ALA A 284 -9.55 0.11 7.17
C ALA A 284 -9.26 0.68 5.77
N GLY A 285 -10.26 1.35 5.20
CA GLY A 285 -10.15 1.95 3.88
C GLY A 285 -8.96 2.90 3.83
N ILE A 286 -7.91 2.52 3.08
CA ILE A 286 -6.92 3.47 2.60
C ILE A 286 -7.69 4.51 1.79
N SER A 287 -7.98 5.65 2.43
CA SER A 287 -8.73 6.74 1.82
C SER A 287 -7.83 7.64 0.98
N ASP A 288 -6.53 7.65 1.28
CA ASP A 288 -5.52 8.39 0.54
C ASP A 288 -4.86 7.49 -0.52
N TYR A 289 -5.18 7.74 -1.79
CA TYR A 289 -4.55 7.08 -2.94
C TYR A 289 -3.03 7.23 -2.96
N LYS A 290 -2.45 8.19 -2.23
CA LYS A 290 -1.00 8.33 -2.09
C LYS A 290 -0.38 7.19 -1.29
N LEU A 291 -1.05 6.71 -0.24
CA LEU A 291 -0.59 5.57 0.57
C LEU A 291 -0.59 4.26 -0.22
N LEU A 292 -1.43 4.16 -1.27
CA LEU A 292 -1.39 3.03 -2.19
C LEU A 292 -0.04 2.89 -2.90
N THR A 293 0.73 3.97 -3.00
CA THR A 293 2.10 3.92 -3.55
C THR A 293 2.99 3.02 -2.71
N LEU A 294 2.90 3.14 -1.38
CA LEU A 294 3.68 2.30 -0.45
C LEU A 294 3.13 0.88 -0.44
N PHE A 295 1.80 0.74 -0.40
CA PHE A 295 1.11 -0.55 -0.41
C PHE A 295 1.46 -1.40 -1.64
N PHE A 296 1.29 -0.87 -2.86
CA PHE A 296 1.67 -1.61 -4.06
C PHE A 296 3.20 -1.75 -4.17
N GLY A 297 3.96 -0.79 -3.64
CA GLY A 297 5.43 -0.86 -3.57
C GLY A 297 5.97 -2.04 -2.77
N SER A 298 5.23 -2.52 -1.77
CA SER A 298 5.61 -3.70 -0.99
C SER A 298 5.11 -5.02 -1.58
N ARG A 299 4.21 -4.99 -2.58
CA ARG A 299 3.61 -6.20 -3.21
C ARG A 299 4.06 -6.47 -4.66
N MET A 300 4.41 -5.45 -5.42
CA MET A 300 4.85 -5.59 -6.82
C MET A 300 6.37 -5.79 -6.91
N ASP A 301 6.86 -6.24 -8.07
CA ASP A 301 8.29 -6.48 -8.27
C ASP A 301 8.96 -5.29 -8.92
N THR A 302 8.26 -4.59 -9.81
CA THR A 302 8.82 -3.49 -10.60
C THR A 302 8.11 -2.16 -10.38
N ALA A 303 8.83 -1.07 -10.62
CA ALA A 303 8.28 0.28 -10.51
C ALA A 303 7.10 0.53 -11.46
N ALA A 304 7.16 -0.05 -12.67
CA ALA A 304 6.10 0.09 -13.67
C ALA A 304 4.81 -0.63 -13.23
N GLU A 305 4.93 -1.82 -12.62
CA GLU A 305 3.80 -2.55 -12.06
C GLU A 305 3.12 -1.78 -10.92
N VAL A 306 3.89 -1.11 -10.06
CA VAL A 306 3.35 -0.26 -8.99
C VAL A 306 2.51 0.87 -9.57
N LEU A 307 3.09 1.67 -10.48
CA LEU A 307 2.38 2.80 -11.08
C LEU A 307 1.13 2.36 -11.84
N LEU A 308 1.23 1.27 -12.59
CA LEU A 308 0.10 0.70 -13.33
C LEU A 308 -1.00 0.21 -12.38
N SER A 309 -0.65 -0.46 -11.27
CA SER A 309 -1.61 -0.92 -10.26
C SER A 309 -2.36 0.24 -9.62
N ILE A 310 -1.64 1.30 -9.26
CA ILE A 310 -2.23 2.53 -8.71
C ILE A 310 -3.21 3.15 -9.71
N ASP A 311 -2.83 3.25 -10.98
CA ASP A 311 -3.68 3.88 -11.99
C ASP A 311 -4.89 3.05 -12.36
N ILE A 312 -4.76 1.72 -12.42
CA ILE A 312 -5.90 0.82 -12.56
C ILE A 312 -6.90 1.07 -11.44
N LEU A 313 -6.43 1.11 -10.19
CA LEU A 313 -7.30 1.31 -9.04
C LEU A 313 -7.87 2.73 -8.97
N LYS A 314 -7.12 3.78 -9.36
CA LYS A 314 -7.62 5.16 -9.47
C LYS A 314 -8.70 5.30 -10.54
N VAL A 315 -8.55 4.62 -11.68
CA VAL A 315 -9.58 4.63 -12.74
C VAL A 315 -10.83 3.87 -12.25
N ALA A 316 -10.66 2.74 -11.59
CA ALA A 316 -11.76 2.01 -10.94
C ALA A 316 -12.44 2.85 -9.84
N GLY A 317 -11.65 3.67 -9.14
CA GLY A 317 -12.06 4.64 -8.12
C GLY A 317 -13.19 5.59 -8.54
N ARG A 318 -13.37 5.81 -9.84
CA ARG A 318 -14.43 6.67 -10.38
C ARG A 318 -15.82 6.05 -10.33
N PHE A 319 -15.90 4.74 -10.11
CA PHE A 319 -17.15 3.96 -10.16
C PHE A 319 -17.70 3.62 -8.78
N GLY A 320 -16.92 3.78 -7.71
CA GLY A 320 -17.33 3.46 -6.34
C GLY A 320 -17.06 4.62 -5.38
N SER A 321 -17.75 4.59 -4.24
CA SER A 321 -17.63 5.58 -3.16
C SER A 321 -16.58 5.22 -2.10
N SER A 322 -16.18 3.95 -2.05
CA SER A 322 -15.17 3.41 -1.14
C SER A 322 -14.20 2.49 -1.89
N ILE A 323 -12.99 2.30 -1.36
CA ILE A 323 -11.98 1.44 -1.98
C ILE A 323 -12.49 0.00 -2.13
N THR A 324 -13.19 -0.52 -1.12
CA THR A 324 -13.83 -1.84 -1.13
C THR A 324 -14.87 -1.96 -2.22
N GLU A 325 -15.73 -0.94 -2.40
CA GLU A 325 -16.72 -0.92 -3.48
C GLU A 325 -16.04 -0.88 -4.86
N CYS A 326 -14.98 -0.07 -5.02
CA CYS A 326 -14.22 0.03 -6.26
C CYS A 326 -13.59 -1.31 -6.65
N ILE A 327 -12.95 -1.99 -5.70
CA ILE A 327 -12.35 -3.32 -5.89
C ILE A 327 -13.43 -4.33 -6.28
N SER A 328 -14.54 -4.33 -5.55
CA SER A 328 -15.69 -5.19 -5.83
C SER A 328 -16.23 -5.00 -7.25
N LEU A 329 -16.43 -3.75 -7.68
CA LEU A 329 -16.91 -3.41 -9.01
C LEU A 329 -15.90 -3.80 -10.10
N LEU A 330 -14.61 -3.56 -9.86
CA LEU A 330 -13.55 -3.91 -10.79
C LEU A 330 -13.48 -5.42 -11.05
N ILE A 331 -13.62 -6.23 -9.99
CA ILE A 331 -13.56 -7.69 -10.08
C ILE A 331 -14.82 -8.26 -10.73
N ASN A 332 -16.01 -7.73 -10.38
CA ASN A 332 -17.29 -8.40 -10.67
C ASN A 332 -18.12 -7.76 -11.79
N ASP A 333 -17.98 -6.46 -12.08
CA ASP A 333 -18.76 -5.77 -13.11
C ASP A 333 -17.97 -5.71 -14.42
N PRO A 334 -18.39 -6.45 -15.47
CA PRO A 334 -17.71 -6.44 -16.76
C PRO A 334 -17.62 -5.05 -17.39
N ASN A 335 -18.63 -4.19 -17.21
CA ASN A 335 -18.65 -2.86 -17.81
C ASN A 335 -17.61 -1.94 -17.16
N VAL A 336 -17.47 -2.02 -15.84
CA VAL A 336 -16.42 -1.30 -15.11
C VAL A 336 -15.06 -1.79 -15.57
N PHE A 337 -14.84 -3.11 -15.64
CA PHE A 337 -13.59 -3.68 -16.14
C PHE A 337 -13.27 -3.23 -17.57
N TYR A 338 -14.23 -3.27 -18.50
CA TYR A 338 -14.00 -2.82 -19.88
C TYR A 338 -13.68 -1.31 -19.96
N SER A 339 -14.31 -0.50 -19.11
CA SER A 339 -14.02 0.94 -19.03
C SER A 339 -12.60 1.18 -18.53
N VAL A 340 -12.17 0.46 -17.50
CA VAL A 340 -10.80 0.49 -16.97
C VAL A 340 -9.81 0.02 -18.04
N LYS A 341 -10.04 -1.14 -18.66
CA LYS A 341 -9.23 -1.66 -19.78
C LYS A 341 -9.04 -0.61 -20.86
N SER A 342 -10.14 -0.02 -21.36
CA SER A 342 -10.06 0.98 -22.43
C SER A 342 -9.22 2.18 -22.02
N LYS A 343 -9.34 2.62 -20.76
CA LYS A 343 -8.57 3.76 -20.27
C LYS A 343 -7.08 3.43 -20.12
N ILE A 344 -6.74 2.25 -19.60
CA ILE A 344 -5.36 1.78 -19.47
C ILE A 344 -4.72 1.60 -20.85
N MET A 345 -5.44 1.01 -21.81
CA MET A 345 -4.97 0.91 -23.19
C MET A 345 -4.68 2.29 -23.80
N THR A 346 -5.51 3.30 -23.50
CA THR A 346 -5.30 4.68 -23.97
C THR A 346 -4.11 5.37 -23.31
N LEU A 347 -3.90 5.13 -22.00
CA LEU A 347 -2.84 5.78 -21.21
C LEU A 347 -1.46 5.16 -21.46
N TYR A 348 -1.42 3.84 -21.65
CA TYR A 348 -0.20 3.03 -21.60
C TYR A 348 0.03 2.16 -22.84
N GLY A 349 -0.93 2.07 -23.76
CA GLY A 349 -0.85 1.16 -24.90
C GLY A 349 -0.87 -0.33 -24.50
N LEU A 350 -1.32 -0.64 -23.28
CA LEU A 350 -1.30 -1.98 -22.71
C LEU A 350 -2.71 -2.58 -22.65
N ASP A 351 -2.89 -3.75 -23.27
CA ASP A 351 -4.12 -4.52 -23.16
C ASP A 351 -4.11 -5.42 -21.91
N ILE A 352 -4.92 -5.07 -20.92
CA ILE A 352 -5.07 -5.83 -19.66
C ILE A 352 -6.19 -6.87 -19.70
N SER A 353 -6.67 -7.30 -20.87
CA SER A 353 -7.77 -8.28 -20.99
C SER A 353 -7.56 -9.54 -20.16
N ASN A 354 -6.32 -10.02 -20.11
CA ASN A 354 -5.97 -11.26 -19.42
C ASN A 354 -6.16 -11.16 -17.90
N PHE A 355 -6.23 -9.96 -17.32
CA PHE A 355 -6.50 -9.79 -15.88
C PHE A 355 -7.80 -10.48 -15.47
N LYS A 356 -8.82 -10.46 -16.33
CA LYS A 356 -10.12 -11.08 -16.00
C LYS A 356 -10.01 -12.60 -15.82
N SER A 357 -9.12 -13.27 -16.56
CA SER A 357 -8.85 -14.68 -16.35
C SER A 357 -8.17 -14.92 -15.00
N LYS A 358 -7.15 -14.13 -14.67
CA LYS A 358 -6.42 -14.21 -13.41
C LYS A 358 -7.25 -13.82 -12.20
N PHE A 359 -8.24 -12.95 -12.37
CA PHE A 359 -9.20 -12.62 -11.31
C PHE A 359 -10.01 -13.85 -10.90
N ASN A 360 -10.39 -14.72 -11.84
CA ASN A 360 -11.06 -15.97 -11.49
C ASN A 360 -10.13 -16.90 -10.69
N ASP A 361 -8.87 -17.05 -11.11
CA ASP A 361 -7.89 -17.89 -10.43
C ASP A 361 -7.60 -17.40 -9.00
N CYS A 362 -7.42 -16.09 -8.85
CA CYS A 362 -7.23 -15.41 -7.57
C CYS A 362 -8.48 -15.51 -6.67
N VAL A 363 -9.69 -15.44 -7.22
CA VAL A 363 -10.93 -15.67 -6.46
C VAL A 363 -11.06 -17.12 -6.00
N LEU A 364 -10.53 -18.10 -6.74
CA LEU A 364 -10.46 -19.49 -6.23
C LEU A 364 -9.49 -19.62 -5.05
N LEU A 365 -8.41 -18.83 -5.02
CA LEU A 365 -7.52 -18.76 -3.87
C LEU A 365 -8.16 -18.09 -2.66
N LYS A 366 -9.06 -17.12 -2.88
CA LYS A 366 -9.85 -16.49 -1.80
C LYS A 366 -10.57 -17.54 -0.96
N ASP A 367 -11.16 -18.56 -1.58
CA ASP A 367 -11.93 -19.59 -0.87
C ASP A 367 -11.04 -20.50 0.01
N LYS A 368 -9.71 -20.45 -0.13
CA LYS A 368 -8.76 -21.15 0.76
C LYS A 368 -8.52 -20.44 2.08
N TYR A 369 -8.76 -19.13 2.16
CA TYR A 369 -8.42 -18.32 3.34
C TYR A 369 -9.68 -17.72 3.96
N THR A 370 -10.00 -18.15 5.17
CA THR A 370 -11.22 -17.73 5.88
C THR A 370 -11.31 -16.23 6.09
N VAL A 371 -10.18 -15.55 6.33
CA VAL A 371 -10.09 -14.08 6.44
C VAL A 371 -10.58 -13.35 5.18
N LEU A 372 -10.58 -14.02 4.02
CA LEU A 372 -11.04 -13.46 2.75
C LEU A 372 -12.50 -13.79 2.41
N ASN A 373 -13.17 -14.65 3.19
CA ASN A 373 -14.52 -15.13 2.88
C ASN A 373 -15.58 -13.99 2.91
N GLY A 374 -15.33 -12.92 3.68
CA GLY A 374 -16.24 -11.76 3.78
C GLY A 374 -16.20 -10.81 2.57
N ILE A 375 -15.15 -10.88 1.74
CA ILE A 375 -14.79 -9.83 0.75
C ILE A 375 -15.73 -9.80 -0.47
N VAL A 376 -16.60 -10.81 -0.61
CA VAL A 376 -17.58 -10.94 -1.71
C VAL A 376 -19.03 -10.72 -1.24
N ASN A 377 -19.27 -10.51 0.06
CA ASN A 377 -20.65 -10.44 0.57
C ASN A 377 -21.40 -9.15 0.18
N TYR A 378 -20.71 -8.05 -0.11
CA TYR A 378 -21.35 -6.84 -0.66
C TYR A 378 -21.90 -7.09 -2.07
N THR A 379 -21.21 -7.87 -2.89
CA THR A 379 -21.66 -8.18 -4.26
C THR A 379 -22.69 -9.26 -4.29
N ASP A 380 -22.65 -10.27 -3.43
CA ASP A 380 -23.65 -11.33 -3.46
C ASP A 380 -25.05 -10.82 -3.04
N TYR A 381 -25.10 -9.94 -2.03
CA TYR A 381 -26.34 -9.27 -1.64
C TYR A 381 -26.82 -8.28 -2.70
N GLN A 382 -25.93 -7.44 -3.27
CA GLN A 382 -26.31 -6.49 -4.33
C GLN A 382 -26.62 -7.18 -5.67
N ARG A 383 -25.98 -8.29 -5.99
CA ARG A 383 -26.22 -9.13 -7.18
C ARG A 383 -27.54 -9.88 -7.00
N LYS A 384 -27.81 -10.48 -5.82
CA LYS A 384 -29.13 -11.04 -5.47
C LYS A 384 -30.22 -9.96 -5.47
N ALA A 385 -29.93 -8.73 -5.03
CA ALA A 385 -30.87 -7.62 -5.09
C ALA A 385 -31.12 -7.13 -6.54
N LYS A 386 -30.08 -7.03 -7.39
CA LYS A 386 -30.19 -6.71 -8.83
C LYS A 386 -30.87 -7.82 -9.63
N THR A 387 -30.63 -9.10 -9.34
CA THR A 387 -31.36 -10.21 -9.98
C THR A 387 -32.80 -10.29 -9.47
N ARG A 388 -33.07 -10.03 -8.18
CA ARG A 388 -34.45 -9.90 -7.66
C ARG A 388 -35.20 -8.74 -8.30
N SER A 389 -34.58 -7.57 -8.50
CA SER A 389 -35.21 -6.43 -9.19
C SER A 389 -35.41 -6.67 -10.70
N LYS A 390 -34.47 -7.36 -11.37
CA LYS A 390 -34.63 -7.80 -12.76
C LYS A 390 -35.68 -8.91 -12.92
N SER A 391 -35.84 -9.80 -11.94
CA SER A 391 -36.91 -10.82 -11.93
C SER A 391 -38.27 -10.17 -11.72
N ARG A 392 -38.39 -9.23 -10.77
CA ARG A 392 -39.61 -8.43 -10.57
C ARG A 392 -39.97 -7.62 -11.81
N SER A 393 -39.01 -7.02 -12.51
CA SER A 393 -39.28 -6.28 -13.77
C SER A 393 -39.50 -7.18 -15.00
N ARG A 394 -39.24 -8.50 -14.92
CA ARG A 394 -39.65 -9.48 -15.94
C ARG A 394 -41.05 -10.04 -15.64
N GLU A 395 -41.37 -10.33 -14.38
CA GLU A 395 -42.72 -10.73 -13.97
C GLU A 395 -43.73 -9.57 -14.06
N THR A 396 -43.32 -8.33 -13.80
CA THR A 396 -44.16 -7.13 -14.02
C THR A 396 -44.15 -6.60 -15.45
N LYS A 397 -43.45 -7.27 -16.40
CA LYS A 397 -43.58 -6.97 -17.84
C LYS A 397 -44.65 -7.80 -18.53
N ILE A 398 -45.37 -8.65 -17.81
CA ILE A 398 -46.59 -9.30 -18.28
C ILE A 398 -47.76 -8.81 -17.41
N SER A 399 -48.35 -7.71 -17.87
CA SER A 399 -49.60 -7.06 -17.46
C SER A 399 -49.36 -5.61 -17.05
N LEU A 400 -49.57 -4.72 -18.01
CA LEU A 400 -50.17 -3.39 -17.86
C LEU A 400 -50.27 -2.78 -19.26
N ARG A 401 -51.16 -3.38 -20.06
CA ARG A 401 -51.77 -2.71 -21.20
C ARG A 401 -53.20 -2.35 -20.78
N SER A 402 -53.49 -1.05 -20.83
CA SER A 402 -54.78 -0.38 -20.53
C SER A 402 -55.13 -0.33 -19.03
N LYS A 403 -55.58 0.78 -18.43
CA LYS A 403 -56.64 1.71 -18.85
C LYS A 403 -56.65 2.95 -17.90
N TYR A 404 -56.77 4.18 -18.45
CA TYR A 404 -57.08 5.48 -17.79
C TYR A 404 -55.98 6.11 -16.90
N SER A 405 -55.49 7.36 -17.04
CA SER A 405 -56.00 8.73 -17.32
C SER A 405 -56.22 9.57 -16.04
N PHE A 406 -55.41 10.62 -15.87
CA PHE A 406 -55.53 11.81 -14.99
C PHE A 406 -55.80 11.63 -13.49
N LEU A 407 -54.84 12.08 -12.67
CA LEU A 407 -54.97 13.16 -11.67
C LEU A 407 -53.59 13.55 -11.14
#